data_AF-A0A4Q2ZQ60-F1
#
_entry.id   AF-A0A4Q2ZQ60-F1
#
_cell.length_a   1.000
_cell.length_b   1.000
_cell.length_c   1.000
_cell.angle_alpha   90.00
_cell.angle_beta   90.00
_cell.angle_gamma   90.00
#
_symmetry.space_group_name_H-M   'P 1'
#
loop_
_entity.id
_entity.type
_entity.pdbx_description
1 polymer ?
#
loop_
_entity_poly.entity_id
_entity_poly.type
_entity_poly.pdbx_seq_one_letter_code
_entity_poly.pdbx_strand_id
1 'polypeptide(L)'
;MFVWSKLSASKWLDAWEDRFHGNPNFVLHIIKGGKSVRVEVFCATKSEADAIAKQFGGSVRKLTSDWKSAGPELPPPLKVRDKFIVTQASTAKDLKALAKEYPGRDVISIPPEMAFGTGDHATTSTCLRFLVDIAKSRPPGWTCADLGTGSGLLAIAAKKLGAGNTFACDYDPFALAVAERNFPRNH
;
A
#
# COMPACT_ATOMS: atom_id res chain seq x y z
N MET A 1 5.56 -21.58 -5.91
CA MET A 1 4.11 -21.75 -5.75
C MET A 1 3.57 -22.50 -6.96
N PHE A 2 2.67 -23.45 -6.73
CA PHE A 2 2.00 -24.24 -7.76
C PHE A 2 0.51 -23.91 -7.71
N VAL A 3 -0.17 -24.13 -8.82
CA VAL A 3 -1.63 -24.02 -8.86
C VAL A 3 -2.19 -25.25 -9.54
N TRP A 4 -3.10 -25.91 -8.84
CA TRP A 4 -3.98 -26.90 -9.42
C TRP A 4 -5.19 -26.19 -10.03
N SER A 5 -5.60 -26.60 -11.21
CA SER A 5 -6.72 -25.99 -11.93
C SER A 5 -7.57 -27.03 -12.65
N LYS A 6 -8.89 -26.87 -12.57
CA LYS A 6 -9.87 -27.72 -13.26
C LYS A 6 -11.03 -26.91 -13.82
N LEU A 7 -11.42 -27.22 -15.06
CA LEU A 7 -12.67 -26.74 -15.63
C LEU A 7 -13.81 -27.66 -15.18
N SER A 8 -14.88 -27.08 -14.64
CA SER A 8 -16.08 -27.81 -14.20
C SER A 8 -17.35 -27.14 -14.70
N ALA A 9 -18.46 -27.88 -14.77
CA ALA A 9 -19.75 -27.29 -15.09
C ALA A 9 -20.25 -26.47 -13.89
N SER A 10 -20.92 -25.34 -14.14
CA SER A 10 -21.37 -24.42 -13.08
C SER A 10 -22.35 -25.05 -12.09
N LYS A 11 -23.10 -26.09 -12.49
CA LYS A 11 -23.97 -26.86 -11.57
C LYS A 11 -23.25 -27.58 -10.42
N TRP A 12 -21.92 -27.68 -10.48
CA TRP A 12 -21.09 -28.29 -9.43
C TRP A 12 -20.44 -27.26 -8.50
N LEU A 13 -20.83 -25.99 -8.59
CA LEU A 13 -20.24 -24.89 -7.82
C LEU A 13 -20.29 -25.17 -6.32
N ASP A 14 -21.47 -25.41 -5.77
CA ASP A 14 -21.67 -25.71 -4.34
C ASP A 14 -20.83 -26.90 -3.89
N ALA A 15 -20.78 -27.96 -4.71
CA ALA A 15 -19.97 -29.13 -4.42
C ALA A 15 -18.45 -28.84 -4.40
N TRP A 16 -17.97 -27.85 -5.15
CA TRP A 16 -16.58 -27.42 -5.08
C TRP A 16 -16.31 -26.52 -3.87
N GLU A 17 -17.26 -25.66 -3.50
CA GLU A 17 -17.18 -24.85 -2.29
C GLU A 17 -17.13 -25.73 -1.04
N ASP A 18 -17.98 -26.75 -0.96
CA ASP A 18 -17.99 -27.70 0.17
C ASP A 18 -16.67 -28.48 0.27
N ARG A 19 -16.11 -28.93 -0.87
CA ARG A 19 -14.87 -29.72 -0.90
C ARG A 19 -13.65 -28.92 -0.44
N PHE A 20 -13.64 -27.61 -0.68
CA PHE A 20 -12.53 -26.73 -0.33
C PHE A 20 -12.93 -25.70 0.74
N HIS A 21 -13.98 -26.00 1.50
CA HIS A 21 -14.50 -25.12 2.53
C HIS A 21 -13.40 -24.72 3.52
N GLY A 22 -13.28 -23.42 3.80
CA GLY A 22 -12.27 -22.88 4.71
C GLY A 22 -10.84 -22.83 4.16
N ASN A 23 -10.59 -23.23 2.90
CA ASN A 23 -9.27 -23.09 2.28
C ASN A 23 -9.10 -21.66 1.72
N PRO A 24 -8.21 -20.82 2.31
CA PRO A 24 -8.02 -19.44 1.85
C PRO A 24 -7.34 -19.35 0.47
N ASN A 25 -6.79 -20.45 -0.03
CA ASN A 25 -6.11 -20.53 -1.31
C ASN A 25 -7.00 -21.09 -2.44
N PHE A 26 -8.30 -21.28 -2.18
CA PHE A 26 -9.28 -21.75 -3.15
C PHE A 26 -9.95 -20.58 -3.87
N VAL A 27 -10.03 -20.66 -5.19
CA VAL A 27 -10.65 -19.63 -6.04
C VAL A 27 -11.54 -20.28 -7.09
N LEU A 28 -12.73 -19.71 -7.28
CA LEU A 28 -13.67 -20.06 -8.33
C LEU A 28 -13.85 -18.88 -9.30
N HIS A 29 -13.62 -19.13 -10.58
CA HIS A 29 -13.90 -18.16 -11.64
C HIS A 29 -15.09 -18.64 -12.47
N ILE A 30 -16.18 -17.87 -12.48
CA ILE A 30 -17.29 -18.09 -13.41
C ILE A 30 -16.84 -17.63 -14.80
N ILE A 31 -16.85 -18.53 -15.78
CA ILE A 31 -16.44 -18.21 -17.14
C ILE A 31 -17.58 -17.49 -17.86
N LYS A 32 -17.24 -16.50 -18.70
CA LYS A 32 -18.19 -15.73 -19.51
C LYS A 32 -19.14 -16.68 -20.27
N GLY A 33 -20.43 -16.56 -19.98
CA GLY A 33 -21.49 -17.47 -20.47
C GLY A 33 -22.07 -18.41 -19.40
N GLY A 34 -21.50 -18.46 -18.18
CA GLY A 34 -22.12 -19.04 -16.98
C GLY A 34 -22.29 -20.57 -16.96
N LYS A 35 -21.90 -21.27 -18.03
CA LYS A 35 -22.03 -22.74 -18.15
C LYS A 35 -20.89 -23.51 -17.49
N SER A 36 -19.77 -22.83 -17.23
CA SER A 36 -18.57 -23.44 -16.65
C SER A 36 -17.91 -22.53 -15.63
N VAL A 37 -17.23 -23.18 -14.69
CA VAL A 37 -16.38 -22.56 -13.68
C VAL A 37 -14.97 -23.11 -13.80
N ARG A 38 -13.98 -22.24 -13.59
CA ARG A 38 -12.59 -22.66 -13.38
C ARG A 38 -12.33 -22.68 -11.88
N VAL A 39 -12.00 -23.86 -11.39
CA VAL A 39 -11.67 -24.14 -9.99
C VAL A 39 -10.15 -24.12 -9.87
N GLU A 40 -9.60 -23.30 -8.98
CA GLU A 40 -8.17 -23.21 -8.74
C GLU A 40 -7.83 -23.32 -7.25
N VAL A 41 -6.75 -24.04 -6.94
CA VAL A 41 -6.19 -24.09 -5.59
C VAL A 41 -4.71 -23.79 -5.67
N PHE A 42 -4.27 -22.77 -4.95
CA PHE A 42 -2.87 -22.36 -4.88
C PHE A 42 -2.15 -23.15 -3.78
N CYS A 43 -1.09 -23.85 -4.16
CA CYS A 43 -0.32 -24.74 -3.29
C CYS A 43 1.11 -24.23 -3.11
N ALA A 44 1.65 -24.41 -1.91
CA ALA A 44 3.03 -24.05 -1.63
C ALA A 44 3.98 -24.99 -2.38
N THR A 45 3.67 -26.29 -2.34
CA THR A 45 4.47 -27.36 -2.92
C THR A 45 3.81 -28.02 -4.13
N LYS A 46 4.62 -28.67 -4.97
CA LYS A 46 4.10 -29.45 -6.09
C LYS A 46 3.32 -30.68 -5.61
N SER A 47 3.78 -31.29 -4.52
CA SER A 47 3.17 -32.49 -3.92
C SER A 47 1.71 -32.24 -3.49
N GLU A 48 1.45 -31.10 -2.85
CA GLU A 48 0.07 -30.67 -2.52
C GLU A 48 -0.81 -30.56 -3.77
N ALA A 49 -0.33 -29.88 -4.81
CA ALA A 49 -1.09 -29.72 -6.05
C ALA A 49 -1.32 -31.06 -6.76
N ASP A 50 -0.32 -31.95 -6.76
CA ASP A 50 -0.39 -33.29 -7.34
C ASP A 50 -1.36 -34.20 -6.55
N ALA A 51 -1.45 -34.06 -5.23
CA ALA A 51 -2.41 -34.78 -4.40
C ALA A 51 -3.86 -34.38 -4.75
N ILE A 52 -4.11 -33.09 -4.93
CA ILE A 52 -5.41 -32.57 -5.38
C ILE A 52 -5.72 -33.07 -6.80
N ALA A 53 -4.72 -33.04 -7.70
CA ALA A 53 -4.87 -33.57 -9.06
C ALA A 53 -5.17 -35.07 -9.10
N LYS A 54 -4.57 -35.86 -8.20
CA LYS A 54 -4.84 -37.29 -8.07
C LYS A 54 -6.27 -37.57 -7.62
N GLN A 55 -6.80 -36.75 -6.73
CA GLN A 55 -8.16 -36.91 -6.19
C GLN A 55 -9.23 -36.40 -7.16
N PHE A 56 -8.97 -35.29 -7.85
CA PHE A 56 -9.99 -34.56 -8.59
C PHE A 56 -9.71 -34.43 -10.09
N GLY A 57 -8.62 -34.98 -10.62
CA GLY A 57 -8.15 -34.73 -11.99
C GLY A 57 -7.72 -33.28 -12.19
N GLY A 58 -7.66 -32.80 -13.43
CA GLY A 58 -7.23 -31.42 -13.74
C GLY A 58 -5.73 -31.31 -14.01
N SER A 59 -5.22 -30.08 -14.01
CA SER A 59 -3.83 -29.78 -14.39
C SER A 59 -3.09 -29.01 -13.30
N VAL A 60 -1.82 -29.35 -13.08
CA VAL A 60 -0.92 -28.63 -12.18
C VAL A 60 0.05 -27.81 -13.02
N ARG A 61 0.16 -26.52 -12.72
CA ARG A 61 1.16 -25.63 -13.32
C ARG A 61 2.01 -24.97 -12.24
N LYS A 62 3.32 -24.87 -12.49
CA LYS A 62 4.22 -24.03 -11.69
C LYS A 62 3.95 -22.58 -12.06
N LEU A 63 3.65 -21.72 -11.09
CA LEU A 63 3.59 -20.29 -11.34
C LEU A 63 5.01 -19.79 -11.54
N THR A 64 5.33 -19.40 -12.77
CA THR A 64 6.64 -18.82 -13.17
C THR A 64 6.70 -17.32 -12.93
N SER A 65 5.58 -16.69 -12.60
CA SER A 65 5.50 -15.26 -12.34
C SER A 65 5.80 -14.94 -10.88
N ASP A 66 6.98 -14.35 -10.71
CA ASP A 66 7.52 -13.56 -9.60
C ASP A 66 6.60 -12.40 -9.15
N TRP A 67 5.32 -12.66 -8.89
CA TRP A 67 4.43 -11.64 -8.32
C TRP A 67 4.90 -11.18 -6.92
N LYS A 68 5.74 -11.99 -6.25
CA LYS A 68 6.37 -11.67 -4.96
C LYS A 68 7.72 -10.94 -5.09
N SER A 69 8.34 -10.90 -6.28
CA SER A 69 9.77 -10.54 -6.40
C SER A 69 10.00 -9.14 -6.92
N ALA A 70 9.01 -8.54 -7.59
CA ALA A 70 8.89 -7.10 -7.63
C ALA A 70 8.01 -6.71 -6.44
N GLY A 71 8.63 -6.16 -5.38
CA GLY A 71 7.86 -5.33 -4.44
C GLY A 71 7.06 -4.29 -5.25
N PRO A 72 5.91 -3.82 -4.75
CA PRO A 72 5.09 -2.87 -5.49
C PRO A 72 5.98 -1.72 -5.98
N GLU A 73 5.96 -1.48 -7.28
CA GLU A 73 6.68 -0.35 -7.87
C GLU A 73 6.17 0.91 -7.18
N LEU A 74 7.08 1.65 -6.56
CA LEU A 74 6.69 2.83 -5.79
C LEU A 74 6.08 3.85 -6.75
N PRO A 75 4.95 4.48 -6.38
CA PRO A 75 4.38 5.52 -7.21
C PRO A 75 5.38 6.67 -7.38
N PRO A 76 5.29 7.42 -8.50
CA PRO A 76 6.11 8.62 -8.68
C PRO A 76 5.93 9.56 -7.49
N PRO A 77 7.02 10.21 -7.03
CA PRO A 77 6.94 11.06 -5.87
C PRO A 77 6.03 12.27 -6.11
N LEU A 78 5.23 12.62 -5.10
CA LEU A 78 4.33 13.76 -5.17
C LEU A 78 5.13 15.06 -5.00
N LYS A 79 5.02 15.92 -6.01
CA LYS A 79 5.59 17.28 -5.99
C LYS A 79 4.61 18.25 -5.35
N VAL A 80 5.00 18.84 -4.23
CA VAL A 80 4.19 19.86 -3.53
C VAL A 80 4.87 21.22 -3.68
N ARG A 81 4.28 22.06 -4.54
CA ARG A 81 4.78 23.41 -4.87
C ARG A 81 6.28 23.35 -5.19
N ASP A 82 7.05 24.28 -4.68
CA ASP A 82 8.52 24.40 -4.72
C ASP A 82 9.19 23.92 -3.42
N LYS A 83 8.44 23.31 -2.49
CA LYS A 83 8.92 22.99 -1.15
C LYS A 83 9.14 21.51 -0.88
N PHE A 84 8.22 20.63 -1.28
CA PHE A 84 8.32 19.22 -0.91
C PHE A 84 8.33 18.26 -2.10
N ILE A 85 9.01 17.14 -1.85
CA ILE A 85 8.88 15.88 -2.55
C ILE A 85 8.39 14.86 -1.52
N VAL A 86 7.14 14.40 -1.65
CA VAL A 86 6.60 13.33 -0.79
C VAL A 86 6.78 12.00 -1.50
N THR A 87 7.34 11.01 -0.82
CA THR A 87 7.67 9.70 -1.41
C THR A 87 7.37 8.56 -0.46
N GLN A 88 7.07 7.41 -1.04
CA GLN A 88 6.96 6.14 -0.32
C GLN A 88 8.30 5.42 -0.15
N ALA A 89 9.38 5.93 -0.77
CA ALA A 89 10.72 5.38 -0.62
C ALA A 89 11.21 5.50 0.82
N SER A 90 11.78 4.42 1.36
CA SER A 90 12.24 4.34 2.75
C SER A 90 13.75 4.14 2.90
N THR A 91 14.46 3.82 1.81
CA THR A 91 15.90 3.54 1.87
C THR A 91 16.71 4.84 1.78
N ALA A 92 17.82 4.91 2.52
CA ALA A 92 18.71 6.08 2.49
C ALA A 92 19.30 6.35 1.10
N LYS A 93 19.47 5.31 0.27
CA LYS A 93 19.95 5.43 -1.10
C LYS A 93 18.94 6.18 -1.96
N ASP A 94 17.67 5.79 -1.89
CA ASP A 94 16.60 6.36 -2.72
C ASP A 94 16.28 7.78 -2.29
N LEU A 95 16.26 8.05 -0.97
CA LEU A 95 16.05 9.40 -0.43
C LEU A 95 17.17 10.36 -0.85
N LYS A 96 18.43 9.91 -0.86
CA LYS A 96 19.56 10.70 -1.37
C LYS A 96 19.47 10.95 -2.87
N ALA A 97 19.02 9.97 -3.64
CA ALA A 97 18.80 10.13 -5.07
C ALA A 97 17.72 11.19 -5.35
N LEU A 98 16.59 11.14 -4.64
CA LEU A 98 15.51 12.13 -4.75
C LEU A 98 15.96 13.52 -4.34
N ALA A 99 16.72 13.66 -3.26
CA ALA A 99 17.27 14.96 -2.83
C ALA A 99 18.23 15.56 -3.87
N LYS A 100 18.99 14.71 -4.58
CA LYS A 100 19.88 15.13 -5.67
C LYS A 100 19.10 15.51 -6.94
N GLU A 101 18.04 14.78 -7.26
CA GLU A 101 17.18 15.04 -8.42
C GLU A 101 16.36 16.32 -8.26
N TYR A 102 15.94 16.62 -7.03
CA TYR A 102 15.07 17.76 -6.70
C TYR A 102 15.75 18.74 -5.73
N PRO A 103 16.81 19.44 -6.15
CA PRO A 103 17.51 20.38 -5.28
C PRO A 103 16.57 21.52 -4.83
N GLY A 104 16.73 21.95 -3.57
CA GLY A 104 15.93 23.03 -2.98
C GLY A 104 14.56 22.61 -2.46
N ARG A 105 14.22 21.31 -2.52
CA ARG A 105 13.00 20.74 -1.93
C ARG A 105 13.35 19.77 -0.82
N ASP A 106 12.60 19.81 0.27
CA ASP A 106 12.70 18.81 1.32
C ASP A 106 12.01 17.51 0.87
N VAL A 107 12.68 16.39 1.10
CA VAL A 107 12.11 15.06 0.87
C VAL A 107 11.39 14.61 2.14
N ILE A 108 10.12 14.25 2.02
CA ILE A 108 9.30 13.65 3.09
C ILE A 108 9.02 12.19 2.71
N SER A 109 9.54 11.26 3.51
CA SER A 109 9.38 9.82 3.36
C SER A 109 8.21 9.32 4.21
N ILE A 110 7.16 8.82 3.56
CA ILE A 110 6.00 8.16 4.18
C ILE A 110 5.82 6.79 3.51
N PRO A 111 6.51 5.74 4.00
CA PRO A 111 6.37 4.40 3.43
C PRO A 111 4.96 3.84 3.56
N PRO A 112 4.56 2.91 2.68
CA PRO A 112 3.24 2.33 2.71
C PRO A 112 3.11 1.43 3.94
N GLU A 113 2.31 1.86 4.90
CA GLU A 113 2.02 1.17 6.16
C GLU A 113 0.51 1.12 6.39
N MET A 114 0.05 0.48 7.46
CA MET A 114 -1.39 0.39 7.82
C MET A 114 -1.93 1.72 8.39
N ALA A 115 -1.70 2.85 7.72
CA ALA A 115 -2.32 4.13 8.04
C ALA A 115 -2.56 4.95 6.77
N PHE A 116 -3.65 5.72 6.78
CA PHE A 116 -3.99 6.62 5.69
C PHE A 116 -3.03 7.82 5.63
N GLY A 117 -2.86 8.41 4.44
CA GLY A 117 -2.09 9.66 4.28
C GLY A 117 -0.66 9.51 3.76
N THR A 118 -0.40 8.57 2.84
CA THR A 118 0.89 8.48 2.10
C THR A 118 1.15 9.67 1.18
N GLY A 119 0.11 10.46 0.87
CA GLY A 119 0.16 11.60 -0.05
C GLY A 119 -0.48 11.33 -1.41
N ASP A 120 -0.70 10.07 -1.77
CA ASP A 120 -1.22 9.69 -3.10
C ASP A 120 -2.70 10.03 -3.30
N HIS A 121 -3.45 10.18 -2.21
CA HIS A 121 -4.84 10.63 -2.26
C HIS A 121 -4.94 12.13 -2.59
N ALA A 122 -5.89 12.47 -3.46
CA ALA A 122 -6.12 13.84 -3.92
C ALA A 122 -6.34 14.85 -2.78
N THR A 123 -7.01 14.42 -1.71
CA THR A 123 -7.27 15.22 -0.50
C THR A 123 -5.98 15.61 0.20
N THR A 124 -5.10 14.64 0.49
CA THR A 124 -3.81 14.88 1.15
C THR A 124 -2.91 15.82 0.34
N SER A 125 -2.81 15.59 -0.98
CA SER A 125 -2.00 16.45 -1.86
C SER A 125 -2.51 17.90 -1.90
N THR A 126 -3.82 18.10 -1.78
CA THR A 126 -4.44 19.43 -1.76
C THR A 126 -4.17 20.14 -0.44
N CYS A 127 -4.35 19.45 0.69
CA CYS A 127 -4.03 19.99 2.02
C CYS A 127 -2.56 20.38 2.13
N LEU A 128 -1.63 19.57 1.60
CA LEU A 128 -0.20 19.89 1.58
C LEU A 128 0.12 21.15 0.78
N ARG A 129 -0.49 21.31 -0.41
CA ARG A 129 -0.28 22.50 -1.24
C ARG A 129 -0.81 23.75 -0.52
N PHE A 130 -2.01 23.66 0.07
CA PHE A 130 -2.55 24.75 0.88
C PHE A 130 -1.69 25.07 2.08
N LEU A 131 -1.16 24.05 2.78
CA LEU A 131 -0.27 24.24 3.91
C LEU A 131 0.99 25.02 3.53
N VAL A 132 1.62 24.68 2.40
CA VAL A 132 2.77 25.43 1.86
C VAL A 132 2.39 26.87 1.54
N ASP A 133 1.22 27.09 0.94
CA ASP A 133 0.78 28.43 0.52
C ASP A 133 0.48 29.32 1.75
N ILE A 134 -0.23 28.80 2.76
CA ILE A 134 -0.55 29.57 3.97
C ILE A 134 0.67 29.82 4.85
N ALA A 135 1.62 28.88 4.91
CA ALA A 135 2.82 29.01 5.75
C ALA A 135 3.68 30.22 5.37
N LYS A 136 3.65 30.67 4.11
CA LYS A 136 4.32 31.90 3.65
C LYS A 136 3.86 33.16 4.39
N SER A 137 2.62 33.15 4.87
CA SER A 137 2.01 34.27 5.61
C SER A 137 2.03 34.09 7.13
N ARG A 138 2.51 32.94 7.63
CA ARG A 138 2.53 32.64 9.06
C ARG A 138 3.80 33.18 9.72
N PRO A 139 3.70 33.68 10.96
CA PRO A 139 4.88 34.07 11.72
C PRO A 139 5.73 32.83 12.04
N PRO A 140 7.06 32.95 12.18
CA PRO A 140 7.91 31.86 12.64
C PRO A 140 7.41 31.25 13.96
N GLY A 141 7.47 29.93 14.09
CA GLY A 141 7.06 29.24 15.32
C GLY A 141 5.53 29.17 15.52
N TRP A 142 4.75 29.41 14.48
CA TRP A 142 3.29 29.29 14.51
C TRP A 142 2.82 27.92 15.01
N THR A 143 1.66 27.88 15.65
CA THR A 143 1.09 26.66 16.22
C THR A 143 0.25 25.92 15.19
N CYS A 144 0.37 24.59 15.16
CA CYS A 144 -0.35 23.72 14.24
C CYS A 144 -1.11 22.63 15.02
N ALA A 145 -2.32 22.29 14.56
CA ALA A 145 -3.06 21.13 15.03
C ALA A 145 -3.51 20.31 13.80
N ASP A 146 -3.05 19.07 13.72
CA ASP A 146 -3.39 18.09 12.69
C ASP A 146 -4.39 17.07 13.28
N LEU A 147 -5.68 17.24 12.93
CA LEU A 147 -6.78 16.47 13.48
C LEU A 147 -7.15 15.33 12.51
N GLY A 148 -6.91 14.08 12.92
CA GLY A 148 -6.94 12.93 12.02
C GLY A 148 -5.63 12.81 11.24
N THR A 149 -4.51 12.80 11.98
CA THR A 149 -3.16 12.92 11.42
C THR A 149 -2.75 11.74 10.55
N GLY A 150 -3.39 10.56 10.71
CA GLY A 150 -3.06 9.37 9.95
C GLY A 150 -1.56 9.04 10.05
N SER A 151 -0.87 9.10 8.91
CA SER A 151 0.58 8.89 8.79
C SER A 151 1.47 9.96 9.44
N GLY A 152 0.92 11.09 9.88
CA GLY A 152 1.68 12.24 10.39
C GLY A 152 2.15 13.23 9.33
N LEU A 153 1.83 13.02 8.05
CA LEU A 153 2.39 13.78 6.93
C LEU A 153 2.15 15.30 7.01
N LEU A 154 0.95 15.75 7.39
CA LEU A 154 0.67 17.19 7.48
C LEU A 154 1.38 17.84 8.66
N ALA A 155 1.40 17.18 9.83
CA ALA A 155 2.18 17.62 10.98
C ALA A 155 3.69 17.72 10.67
N ILE A 156 4.27 16.72 10.00
CA ILE A 156 5.67 16.73 9.55
C ILE A 156 5.93 17.91 8.59
N ALA A 157 5.05 18.10 7.60
CA ALA A 157 5.18 19.20 6.65
C ALA A 157 5.07 20.56 7.35
N ALA A 158 4.17 20.72 8.32
CA ALA A 158 4.03 21.94 9.11
C ALA A 158 5.32 22.27 9.88
N LYS A 159 5.92 21.27 10.55
CA LYS A 159 7.22 21.42 11.23
C LYS A 159 8.33 21.88 10.27
N LYS A 160 8.41 21.28 9.08
CA LYS A 160 9.38 21.68 8.04
C LYS A 160 9.13 23.09 7.49
N LEU A 161 7.88 23.55 7.50
CA LEU A 161 7.50 24.93 7.14
C LEU A 161 7.69 25.94 8.29
N GLY A 162 8.33 25.55 9.39
CA GLY A 162 8.65 26.45 10.50
C GLY A 162 7.57 26.54 11.58
N ALA A 163 6.62 25.60 11.63
CA ALA A 163 5.72 25.48 12.77
C ALA A 163 6.50 25.15 14.06
N GLY A 164 6.11 25.82 15.14
CA GLY A 164 6.63 25.60 16.49
C GLY A 164 5.93 24.42 17.14
N ASN A 165 5.03 24.71 18.08
CA ASN A 165 4.23 23.69 18.74
C ASN A 165 3.24 23.08 17.73
N THR A 166 3.35 21.77 17.50
CA THR A 166 2.51 21.03 16.56
C THR A 166 1.85 19.88 17.30
N PHE A 167 0.53 19.93 17.40
CA PHE A 167 -0.29 18.87 17.95
C PHE A 167 -0.80 18.00 16.80
N ALA A 168 -0.76 16.69 16.97
CA ALA A 168 -1.26 15.72 16.01
C ALA A 168 -2.05 14.65 16.75
N CYS A 169 -3.26 14.36 16.32
CA CYS A 169 -4.08 13.31 16.94
C CYS A 169 -4.82 12.48 15.90
N ASP A 170 -5.12 11.25 16.29
CA ASP A 170 -5.98 10.34 15.55
C ASP A 170 -6.76 9.49 16.56
N TYR A 171 -7.93 9.01 16.16
CA TYR A 171 -8.71 8.06 16.97
C TYR A 171 -8.15 6.64 16.81
N ASP A 172 -7.53 6.33 15.68
CA ASP A 172 -6.96 5.02 15.41
C ASP A 172 -5.56 4.88 16.05
N PRO A 173 -5.37 3.97 17.03
CA PRO A 173 -4.05 3.74 17.63
C PRO A 173 -3.01 3.22 16.63
N PHE A 174 -3.42 2.55 15.54
CA PHE A 174 -2.48 2.12 14.49
C PHE A 174 -1.94 3.30 13.69
N ALA A 175 -2.79 4.30 13.40
CA ALA A 175 -2.38 5.55 12.78
C ALA A 175 -1.37 6.30 13.65
N LEU A 176 -1.64 6.43 14.95
CA LEU A 176 -0.70 7.05 15.89
C LEU A 176 0.66 6.35 15.91
N ALA A 177 0.68 5.01 15.95
CA ALA A 177 1.92 4.24 15.90
C ALA A 177 2.70 4.44 14.58
N VAL A 178 2.00 4.63 13.45
CA VAL A 178 2.64 4.98 12.17
C VAL A 178 3.21 6.39 12.20
N ALA A 179 2.44 7.37 12.69
CA ALA A 179 2.90 8.76 12.81
C ALA A 179 4.16 8.85 13.69
N GLU A 180 4.18 8.18 14.84
CA GLU A 180 5.34 8.09 15.74
C GLU A 180 6.58 7.52 15.07
N ARG A 181 6.44 6.59 14.12
CA ARG A 181 7.57 6.07 13.31
C ARG A 181 8.00 7.04 12.21
N ASN A 182 7.06 7.78 11.63
CA ASN A 182 7.34 8.70 10.53
C ASN A 182 7.96 10.02 10.97
N PHE A 183 7.65 10.53 12.17
CA PHE A 183 8.27 11.75 12.70
C PHE A 183 9.81 11.70 12.72
N PRO A 184 10.46 10.73 13.39
CA PRO A 184 11.93 10.66 13.43
C PRO A 184 12.56 10.34 12.07
N ARG A 185 11.81 9.69 11.16
CA ARG A 185 12.27 9.41 9.78
C ARG A 185 12.42 10.68 8.94
N ASN A 186 11.72 11.75 9.30
CA ASN A 186 11.64 12.99 8.54
C ASN A 186 12.22 14.20 9.25
N HIS A 187 12.86 14.01 10.40
CA HIS A 187 13.32 15.10 11.27
C HIS A 187 14.74 15.58 10.98
#